data_AF-A0A0B8NNZ1-F1
#
_entry.id   AF-A0A0B8NNZ1-F1
#
_cell.length_a   1.000
_cell.length_b   1.000
_cell.length_c   1.000
_cell.angle_alpha   90.00
_cell.angle_beta   90.00
_cell.angle_gamma   90.00
#
_symmetry.space_group_name_H-M   'P 1'
#
loop_
_entity.id
_entity.type
_entity.pdbx_description
1 polymer ?
#
loop_
_entity_poly.entity_id
_entity_poly.type
_entity_poly.pdbx_seq_one_letter_code
_entity_poly.pdbx_strand_id
1 'polypeptide(L)'
;MPHKKIEVSTKMSKGWKVTAQVREHSLVIDQPSGGNEGANPLETFVFSLAGCISTIAKMVAREQKIELKGIEVDISADINTDALSANRAMTLWASRV
;
A
#
# COMPACT_ATOMS: atom_id res chain seq x y z
N MET A 1 9.02 6.62 24.71
CA MET A 1 7.86 6.34 23.83
C MET A 1 7.63 4.84 23.87
N PRO A 2 6.41 4.34 24.11
CA PRO A 2 6.15 2.91 24.03
C PRO A 2 6.43 2.43 22.60
N HIS A 3 7.30 1.43 22.47
CA HIS A 3 7.63 0.86 21.17
C HIS A 3 6.53 -0.11 20.74
N LYS A 4 5.95 0.12 19.56
CA LYS A 4 5.00 -0.79 18.93
C LYS A 4 5.63 -1.36 17.67
N LYS A 5 5.86 -2.67 17.65
CA LYS A 5 6.30 -3.39 16.45
C LYS A 5 5.06 -3.86 15.68
N ILE A 6 5.01 -3.59 14.38
CA ILE A 6 3.98 -4.10 13.47
C ILE A 6 4.69 -4.99 12.45
N GLU A 7 4.23 -6.22 12.30
CA GLU A 7 4.76 -7.19 11.34
C GLU A 7 3.61 -7.76 10.51
N VAL A 8 3.84 -7.94 9.23
CA VAL A 8 2.89 -8.51 8.27
C VAL A 8 3.62 -9.54 7.43
N SER A 9 3.03 -10.72 7.31
CA SER A 9 3.49 -11.78 6.42
C SER A 9 2.50 -11.94 5.27
N THR A 10 3.02 -11.99 4.04
CA THR A 10 2.21 -12.14 2.83
C THR A 10 2.41 -13.52 2.19
N LYS A 11 1.43 -13.96 1.41
CA LYS A 11 1.50 -15.14 0.56
C LYS A 11 1.15 -14.77 -0.87
N MET A 12 1.98 -15.19 -1.79
CA MET A 12 1.74 -15.12 -3.23
C MET A 12 1.95 -16.52 -3.81
N SER A 13 1.04 -16.97 -4.67
CA SER A 13 1.11 -18.30 -5.27
C SER A 13 1.28 -18.22 -6.79
N LYS A 14 0.23 -18.48 -7.56
CA LYS A 14 0.23 -18.31 -9.03
C LYS A 14 -0.45 -16.99 -9.40
N GLY A 15 0.07 -16.32 -10.42
CA GLY A 15 -0.39 -14.99 -10.83
C GLY A 15 0.16 -13.87 -9.94
N TRP A 16 -0.53 -12.74 -9.91
CA TRP A 16 -0.09 -11.51 -9.23
C TRP A 16 -0.81 -11.22 -7.92
N LYS A 17 -1.69 -12.13 -7.49
CA LYS A 17 -2.47 -11.98 -6.26
C LYS A 17 -1.62 -12.23 -5.02
N VAL A 18 -1.56 -11.21 -4.17
CA VAL A 18 -0.93 -11.23 -2.85
C VAL A 18 -2.02 -11.22 -1.79
N THR A 19 -1.88 -12.10 -0.81
CA THR A 19 -2.81 -12.18 0.35
C THR A 19 -2.05 -12.02 1.66
N ALA A 20 -2.69 -11.42 2.66
CA ALA A 20 -2.15 -11.32 4.01
C ALA A 20 -3.26 -11.46 5.04
N GLN A 21 -2.97 -12.13 6.16
CA GLN A 21 -3.84 -12.12 7.32
C GLN A 21 -3.29 -11.10 8.33
N VAL A 22 -4.03 -10.02 8.56
CA VAL A 22 -3.67 -8.98 9.52
C VAL A 22 -4.72 -8.98 10.62
N ARG A 23 -4.37 -9.58 11.77
CA ARG A 23 -5.31 -9.86 12.85
C ARG A 23 -6.52 -10.65 12.32
N GLU A 24 -7.75 -10.15 12.47
CA GLU A 24 -9.00 -10.71 11.96
C GLU A 24 -9.32 -10.37 10.49
N HIS A 25 -8.50 -9.54 9.83
CA HIS A 25 -8.76 -9.08 8.46
C HIS A 25 -7.92 -9.82 7.42
N SER A 26 -8.59 -10.29 6.37
CA SER A 26 -7.93 -10.79 5.16
C SER A 26 -7.74 -9.64 4.18
N LEU A 27 -6.50 -9.40 3.78
CA LEU A 27 -6.14 -8.39 2.79
C LEU A 27 -5.78 -9.06 1.47
N VAL A 28 -6.24 -8.46 0.37
CA VAL A 28 -5.92 -8.88 -0.99
C VAL A 28 -5.36 -7.68 -1.73
N ILE A 29 -4.21 -7.87 -2.37
CA ILE A 29 -3.61 -6.93 -3.31
C ILE A 29 -3.47 -7.69 -4.63
N ASP A 30 -3.95 -7.11 -5.73
CA ASP A 30 -3.84 -7.74 -7.05
C ASP A 30 -3.68 -6.68 -8.15
N GLN A 31 -3.20 -7.11 -9.31
CA GLN A 31 -3.04 -6.22 -10.46
C GLN A 31 -4.33 -6.19 -11.30
N PRO A 32 -4.69 -5.04 -11.89
CA PRO A 32 -5.83 -4.96 -12.82
C PRO A 32 -5.69 -5.88 -14.03
N SER A 33 -4.45 -6.10 -14.49
CA SER A 33 -4.11 -7.06 -15.56
C SER A 33 -3.97 -8.51 -15.08
N GLY A 34 -4.04 -8.73 -13.76
CA GLY A 34 -4.05 -10.03 -13.11
C GLY A 34 -5.48 -10.54 -12.92
N GLY A 35 -5.85 -10.86 -11.68
CA GLY A 35 -7.21 -11.28 -11.33
C GLY A 35 -8.14 -10.14 -10.97
N ASN A 36 -7.62 -8.92 -10.79
CA ASN A 36 -8.36 -7.74 -10.31
C ASN A 36 -9.18 -8.03 -9.02
N GLU A 37 -8.68 -8.92 -8.15
CA GLU A 37 -9.37 -9.35 -6.92
C GLU A 37 -9.16 -8.38 -5.73
N GLY A 38 -8.34 -7.34 -5.92
CA GLY A 38 -8.06 -6.30 -4.94
C GLY A 38 -7.34 -5.12 -5.61
N ALA A 39 -7.25 -4.01 -4.88
CA ALA A 39 -6.49 -2.85 -5.34
C ALA A 39 -5.00 -3.21 -5.52
N ASN A 40 -4.32 -2.54 -6.43
CA ASN A 40 -2.92 -2.80 -6.66
C ASN A 40 -2.05 -2.27 -5.50
N PRO A 41 -0.76 -2.66 -5.41
CA PRO A 41 0.08 -2.25 -4.29
C PRO A 41 0.20 -0.73 -4.13
N LEU A 42 0.25 0.02 -5.23
CA LEU A 42 0.42 1.47 -5.22
C LEU A 42 -0.88 2.17 -4.77
N GLU A 43 -2.02 1.73 -5.30
CA GLU A 43 -3.35 2.17 -4.85
C GLU A 43 -3.55 1.89 -3.36
N THR A 44 -3.18 0.69 -2.91
CA THR A 44 -3.28 0.31 -1.50
C THR A 44 -2.37 1.15 -0.60
N PHE A 45 -1.16 1.48 -1.08
CA PHE A 45 -0.23 2.34 -0.36
C PHE A 45 -0.78 3.76 -0.18
N VAL A 46 -1.27 4.35 -1.27
CA VAL A 46 -1.86 5.70 -1.26
C VAL A 46 -3.14 5.73 -0.41
N PHE A 47 -3.97 4.70 -0.47
CA PHE A 47 -5.12 4.52 0.42
C PHE A 47 -4.70 4.45 1.90
N SER A 48 -3.66 3.66 2.22
CA SER A 48 -3.15 3.57 3.59
C SER A 48 -2.67 4.92 4.11
N LEU A 49 -2.02 5.73 3.27
CA LEU A 49 -1.59 7.08 3.62
C LEU A 49 -2.79 8.02 3.87
N ALA A 50 -3.78 8.01 2.98
CA ALA A 50 -5.03 8.77 3.17
C ALA A 50 -5.76 8.37 4.45
N GLY A 51 -5.78 7.08 4.79
CA GLY A 51 -6.33 6.56 6.04
C GLY A 51 -5.60 7.09 7.28
N CYS A 52 -4.27 7.15 7.24
CA CYS A 52 -3.46 7.76 8.31
C CYS A 52 -3.81 9.24 8.48
N ILE A 53 -3.83 10.01 7.40
CA ILE A 53 -4.16 11.45 7.42
C ILE A 53 -5.56 11.67 7.98
N SER A 54 -6.55 10.93 7.49
CA SER A 54 -7.96 11.01 7.94
C SER A 54 -8.09 10.73 9.44
N THR A 55 -7.38 9.72 9.93
CA THR A 55 -7.40 9.33 11.35
C THR A 55 -6.79 10.41 12.22
N ILE A 56 -5.62 10.93 11.84
CA ILE A 56 -4.91 11.99 12.57
C ILE A 56 -5.75 13.27 12.60
N ALA A 57 -6.33 13.67 11.46
CA ALA A 57 -7.18 14.86 11.39
C ALA A 57 -8.37 14.76 12.36
N LYS A 58 -9.02 13.59 12.44
CA LYS A 58 -10.09 13.33 13.40
C LYS A 58 -9.61 13.38 14.86
N MET A 59 -8.41 12.87 15.15
CA MET A 59 -7.83 12.94 16.50
C MET A 59 -7.59 14.39 16.92
N VAL A 60 -6.96 15.20 16.06
CA VAL A 60 -6.68 16.62 16.34
C VAL A 60 -7.97 17.42 16.49
N ALA A 61 -8.98 17.20 15.62
CA ALA A 61 -10.27 17.88 15.74
C ALA A 61 -10.94 17.61 17.10
N ARG A 62 -10.85 16.37 17.60
CA ARG A 62 -11.34 16.00 18.94
C ARG A 62 -10.59 16.74 20.05
N GLU A 63 -9.27 16.81 19.97
CA GLU A 63 -8.43 17.51 20.96
C GLU A 63 -8.73 19.02 20.98
N GLN A 64 -9.00 19.60 19.82
CA GLN A 64 -9.34 21.02 19.66
C GLN A 64 -10.82 21.34 19.90
N LYS A 65 -11.65 20.35 20.26
CA LYS A 65 -13.10 20.49 20.46
C LYS A 65 -13.83 21.03 19.22
N ILE A 66 -13.34 20.67 18.03
CA ILE A 66 -13.99 20.97 16.76
C ILE A 66 -15.00 19.85 16.46
N GLU A 67 -16.24 20.22 16.17
CA GLU A 67 -17.26 19.27 15.71
C GLU A 67 -17.02 18.90 14.24
N LEU A 68 -16.32 17.79 14.00
CA LEU A 68 -16.05 17.28 12.67
C LEU A 68 -17.19 16.36 12.19
N LYS A 69 -17.99 16.82 11.22
CA LYS A 69 -19.13 16.07 10.66
C LYS A 69 -18.73 15.00 9.62
N GLY A 70 -17.56 15.16 9.02
CA GLY A 70 -17.03 14.26 8.00
C GLY A 70 -15.68 14.77 7.51
N ILE A 71 -14.89 13.88 6.91
CA ILE A 71 -13.65 14.23 6.23
C ILE A 71 -13.54 13.40 4.96
N GLU A 72 -13.12 14.05 3.89
CA GLU A 72 -12.77 13.45 2.62
C GLU A 72 -11.33 13.86 2.32
N VAL A 73 -10.52 12.89 1.89
CA VAL A 73 -9.10 13.10 1.63
C VAL A 73 -8.80 12.57 0.24
N ASP A 74 -8.57 13.50 -0.67
CA ASP A 74 -8.08 13.20 -2.02
C ASP A 74 -6.57 13.17 -2.02
N ILE A 75 -6.01 12.10 -2.61
CA ILE A 75 -4.57 11.94 -2.75
C ILE A 75 -4.24 11.38 -4.13
N SER A 76 -3.26 12.01 -4.77
CA SER A 76 -2.70 11.58 -6.04
C SER A 76 -1.21 11.32 -5.87
N ALA A 77 -0.71 10.26 -6.49
CA ALA A 77 0.70 9.97 -6.55
C ALA A 77 1.08 9.67 -8.00
N ASP A 78 2.07 10.40 -8.50
CA ASP A 78 2.67 10.14 -9.80
C ASP A 78 3.88 9.24 -9.64
N ILE A 79 3.98 8.22 -10.49
CA ILE A 79 5.14 7.34 -10.54
C ILE A 79 5.72 7.33 -11.95
N ASN A 80 7.04 7.45 -12.04
CA ASN A 80 7.73 7.16 -13.28
C ASN A 80 7.83 5.63 -13.44
N THR A 81 7.08 5.08 -14.40
CA THR A 81 7.03 3.64 -14.67
C THR A 81 8.24 3.10 -15.41
N ASP A 82 9.12 3.95 -15.95
CA ASP A 82 10.31 3.53 -16.71
C ASP A 82 11.24 2.63 -15.87
N ALA A 83 11.29 2.86 -14.55
CA ALA A 83 12.08 2.06 -13.63
C ALA A 83 11.36 0.78 -13.15
N LEU A 84 10.04 0.69 -13.31
CA LEU A 84 9.23 -0.48 -12.94
C LEU A 84 9.22 -1.54 -14.02
N SER A 85 9.22 -1.13 -15.30
CA SER A 85 9.47 -2.05 -16.40
C SER A 85 10.95 -2.41 -16.43
N ALA A 86 11.29 -3.64 -16.06
CA ALA A 86 12.64 -4.16 -16.19
C ALA A 86 13.02 -4.32 -17.67
N ASN A 87 13.26 -3.21 -18.38
CA ASN A 87 13.94 -3.17 -19.66
C ASN A 87 15.39 -2.71 -19.49
N ARG A 88 15.99 -3.07 -18.35
CA ARG A 88 17.44 -3.21 -18.23
C ARG A 88 17.73 -4.70 -18.25
N ALA A 89 18.07 -5.16 -19.45
CA ALA A 89 18.58 -6.48 -19.77
C ALA A 89 19.29 -7.13 -18.57
N MET A 90 18.64 -8.14 -18.00
CA MET A 90 19.29 -9.21 -17.25
C MET A 90 20.06 -10.08 -18.26
N THR A 91 21.03 -9.46 -18.95
CA THR A 91 21.92 -10.09 -19.92
C THR A 91 23.31 -9.52 -19.62
N LEU A 92 24.23 -10.39 -19.21
CA LEU A 92 25.68 -10.19 -19.07
C LEU A 92 26.28 -9.78 -17.70
N TRP A 93 25.77 -10.20 -16.54
CA TRP A 93 26.62 -10.26 -15.32
C TRP A 93 26.58 -11.64 -14.65
N ALA A 94 26.68 -12.68 -15.48
CA ALA A 94 27.03 -14.04 -15.10
C ALA A 94 28.26 -14.50 -15.90
N SER A 95 29.36 -13.74 -15.83
CA SER A 95 30.75 -14.19 -16.09
C SER A 95 31.70 -12.98 -16.04
N ARG A 96 32.80 -13.14 -15.29
CA ARG A 96 33.89 -12.18 -14.98
C ARG A 96 33.65 -11.30 -13.75
N VAL A 97 33.86 -11.88 -12.56
CA VAL A 97 35.20 -11.94 -11.94
C VAL A 97 35.41 -13.36 -11.44
#